data_AF-A0A7C1G8M0-F1
#
_entry.id   AF-A0A7C1G8M0-F1
#
_cell.length_a   1.000
_cell.length_b   1.000
_cell.length_c   1.000
_cell.angle_alpha   90.00
_cell.angle_beta   90.00
_cell.angle_gamma   90.00
#
_symmetry.space_group_name_H-M   'P 1'
#
loop_
_entity.id
_entity.type
_entity.pdbx_description
1 polymer ?
#
loop_
_entity_poly.entity_id
_entity_poly.type
_entity_poly.pdbx_seq_one_letter_code
_entity_poly.pdbx_strand_id
1 'polypeptide(L)'
;MLWGASLALAERGYTVSVVARRRQRLEALAQTAAGLPGSIHPIPVDYQDTQALIAALEAAQARFGPIELALIWIHSTAPAAPLAVARRVGSPQHPCRYFHILGSAWADPSRPNPERQAAFATLDNIRYREVILGFVREGGSSRWLTNAEISAGVLAAVDADQPRTIVGVVAPWHWRP
;
A
#
# COMPACT_ATOMS: atom_id res chain seq x y z
N MET A 1 -1.34 6.09 -8.03
CA MET A 1 0.06 5.64 -8.08
C MET A 1 0.12 4.11 -8.07
N LEU A 2 -0.61 3.40 -7.19
CA LEU A 2 -0.74 1.93 -7.19
C LEU A 2 -1.74 1.35 -8.22
N TRP A 3 -2.02 2.08 -9.30
CA TRP A 3 -3.00 1.63 -10.31
C TRP A 3 -2.61 0.28 -10.92
N GLY A 4 -1.35 0.15 -11.33
CA GLY A 4 -0.84 -1.09 -11.93
C GLY A 4 -0.86 -2.25 -10.93
N ALA A 5 -0.54 -1.98 -9.66
CA ALA A 5 -0.61 -3.01 -8.62
C ALA A 5 -2.04 -3.51 -8.38
N SER A 6 -3.04 -2.61 -8.38
CA SER A 6 -4.45 -3.01 -8.27
C SER A 6 -4.89 -3.88 -9.44
N LEU A 7 -4.52 -3.53 -10.68
CA LEU A 7 -4.83 -4.34 -11.86
C LEU A 7 -4.15 -5.70 -11.81
N ALA A 8 -2.86 -5.76 -11.47
CA ALA A 8 -2.12 -7.01 -11.39
C ALA A 8 -2.67 -7.94 -10.30
N LEU A 9 -3.16 -7.41 -9.18
CA LEU A 9 -3.85 -8.22 -8.17
C LEU A 9 -5.18 -8.76 -8.71
N ALA A 10 -5.99 -7.94 -9.37
CA ALA A 10 -7.22 -8.42 -10.01
C ALA A 10 -6.91 -9.47 -11.10
N GLU A 11 -5.84 -9.29 -11.86
CA GLU A 11 -5.38 -10.27 -12.86
C GLU A 11 -5.00 -11.61 -12.22
N ARG A 12 -4.41 -11.59 -11.03
CA ARG A 12 -4.12 -12.77 -10.21
C ARG A 12 -5.36 -13.39 -9.54
N GLY A 13 -6.56 -12.90 -9.83
CA GLY A 13 -7.83 -13.45 -9.30
C GLY A 13 -8.29 -12.86 -7.97
N TYR A 14 -7.66 -11.80 -7.47
CA TYR A 14 -8.08 -11.18 -6.21
C TYR A 14 -9.35 -10.32 -6.38
N THR A 15 -10.18 -10.31 -5.33
CA THR A 15 -11.21 -9.28 -5.10
C THR A 15 -10.55 -8.08 -4.44
N VAL A 16 -10.34 -6.99 -5.18
CA VAL A 16 -9.52 -5.84 -4.74
C VAL A 16 -10.41 -4.65 -4.40
N SER A 17 -10.47 -4.27 -3.13
CA SER A 17 -11.05 -2.98 -2.72
C SER A 17 -10.02 -1.86 -2.86
N VAL A 18 -10.33 -0.80 -3.60
CA VAL A 18 -9.40 0.32 -3.83
C VAL A 18 -9.96 1.61 -3.22
N VAL A 19 -9.26 2.12 -2.19
CA VAL A 19 -9.64 3.33 -1.46
C VAL A 19 -8.90 4.55 -2.01
N ALA A 20 -9.63 5.57 -2.45
CA ALA A 20 -9.06 6.87 -2.81
C ALA A 20 -10.14 7.95 -2.86
N ARG A 21 -9.74 9.23 -2.84
CA ARG A 21 -10.68 10.37 -2.86
C ARG A 21 -11.47 10.52 -4.16
N ARG A 22 -10.84 10.22 -5.30
CA ARG A 22 -11.40 10.59 -6.62
C ARG A 22 -12.20 9.45 -7.25
N ARG A 23 -13.52 9.49 -7.06
CA ARG A 23 -14.49 8.51 -7.60
C ARG A 23 -14.27 8.19 -9.07
N GLN A 24 -14.21 9.20 -9.95
CA GLN A 24 -14.04 9.00 -11.39
C GLN A 24 -12.79 8.17 -11.74
N ARG A 25 -11.67 8.36 -11.01
CA ARG A 25 -10.46 7.56 -11.25
C ARG A 25 -10.62 6.13 -10.77
N LEU A 26 -11.32 5.90 -9.67
CA LEU A 26 -11.59 4.55 -9.19
C LEU A 26 -12.53 3.80 -10.14
N GLU A 27 -13.55 4.48 -10.66
CA GLU A 27 -14.48 3.90 -11.65
C GLU A 27 -13.75 3.53 -12.94
N ALA A 28 -12.89 4.41 -13.45
CA ALA A 28 -12.05 4.09 -14.61
C ALA A 28 -11.13 2.88 -14.35
N LEU A 29 -10.60 2.73 -13.13
CA LEU A 29 -9.79 1.57 -12.75
C LEU A 29 -10.62 0.28 -12.76
N ALA A 30 -11.82 0.33 -12.18
CA ALA A 30 -12.73 -0.81 -12.17
C ALA A 30 -13.17 -1.22 -13.60
N GLN A 31 -13.44 -0.24 -14.47
CA GLN A 31 -13.73 -0.50 -15.88
C GLN A 31 -12.54 -1.13 -16.61
N THR A 32 -11.32 -0.67 -16.32
CA THR A 32 -10.10 -1.26 -16.90
C THR A 32 -9.90 -2.71 -16.45
N ALA A 33 -10.33 -3.06 -15.25
CA ALA A 33 -10.27 -4.42 -14.72
C ALA A 33 -11.42 -5.33 -15.19
N ALA A 34 -12.35 -4.82 -15.99
CA ALA A 34 -13.49 -5.62 -16.46
C ALA A 34 -13.00 -6.81 -17.29
N GLY A 35 -13.45 -8.02 -16.92
CA GLY A 35 -13.06 -9.26 -17.60
C GLY A 35 -11.76 -9.90 -17.10
N LEU A 36 -11.06 -9.30 -16.12
CA LEU A 36 -9.97 -9.98 -15.42
C LEU A 36 -10.52 -11.14 -14.56
N PRO A 37 -9.68 -12.12 -14.18
CA PRO A 37 -10.08 -13.23 -13.32
C PRO A 37 -10.64 -12.80 -11.95
N GLY A 38 -10.13 -11.69 -11.42
CA GLY A 38 -10.61 -11.04 -10.19
C GLY A 38 -11.46 -9.80 -10.47
N SER A 39 -11.59 -8.94 -9.47
CA SER A 39 -12.42 -7.73 -9.56
C SER A 39 -11.81 -6.54 -8.84
N ILE A 40 -12.19 -5.34 -9.25
CA ILE A 40 -11.86 -4.10 -8.53
C ILE A 40 -13.15 -3.45 -8.03
N HIS A 41 -13.18 -3.11 -6.75
CA HIS A 41 -14.28 -2.47 -6.06
C HIS A 41 -13.87 -1.07 -5.58
N PRO A 42 -14.32 0.00 -6.25
CA PRO A 42 -14.09 1.38 -5.85
C PRO A 42 -14.64 1.73 -4.46
N ILE A 43 -13.80 2.34 -3.61
CA ILE A 43 -14.20 2.91 -2.33
C ILE A 43 -13.79 4.40 -2.30
N PRO A 44 -14.67 5.31 -2.74
CA PRO A 44 -14.39 6.74 -2.81
C PRO A 44 -14.45 7.39 -1.43
N VAL A 45 -13.35 7.37 -0.68
CA VAL A 45 -13.23 7.90 0.68
C VAL A 45 -11.94 8.73 0.81
N ASP A 46 -12.02 9.82 1.58
CA ASP A 46 -10.84 10.53 2.05
C ASP A 46 -10.30 9.86 3.32
N TYR A 47 -9.13 9.24 3.21
CA TYR A 47 -8.48 8.58 4.34
C TYR A 47 -8.03 9.54 5.45
N GLN A 48 -8.08 10.87 5.23
CA GLN A 48 -7.92 11.85 6.31
C GLN A 48 -9.08 11.77 7.31
N ASP A 49 -10.28 11.40 6.85
CA ASP A 49 -11.38 11.03 7.73
C ASP A 49 -11.22 9.57 8.15
N THR A 50 -10.58 9.38 9.30
CA THR A 50 -10.29 8.04 9.83
C THR A 50 -11.58 7.25 10.16
N GLN A 51 -12.66 7.93 10.56
CA GLN A 51 -13.93 7.25 10.87
C GLN A 51 -14.61 6.77 9.59
N ALA A 52 -14.68 7.61 8.56
CA ALA A 52 -15.21 7.22 7.26
C ALA A 52 -14.38 6.08 6.64
N LEU A 53 -13.06 6.10 6.79
CA LEU A 53 -12.18 5.01 6.35
C LEU A 53 -12.51 3.69 7.06
N ILE A 54 -12.67 3.71 8.39
CA ILE A 54 -13.00 2.51 9.18
C ILE A 54 -14.35 1.94 8.74
N ALA A 55 -15.38 2.78 8.66
CA ALA A 55 -16.72 2.34 8.23
C ALA A 55 -16.71 1.73 6.83
N ALA A 56 -15.92 2.29 5.92
CA ALA A 56 -15.78 1.75 4.57
C ALA A 56 -15.04 0.39 4.55
N LEU A 57 -14.04 0.18 5.41
CA LEU A 57 -13.35 -1.10 5.55
C LEU A 57 -14.27 -2.17 6.14
N GLU A 58 -15.09 -1.82 7.13
CA GLU A 58 -16.10 -2.73 7.69
C GLU A 58 -17.12 -3.14 6.63
N ALA A 59 -17.65 -2.19 5.86
CA ALA A 59 -18.57 -2.47 4.76
C ALA A 59 -17.93 -3.35 3.67
N ALA A 60 -16.66 -3.10 3.33
CA ALA A 60 -15.93 -3.93 2.37
C ALA A 60 -15.75 -5.36 2.88
N GLN A 61 -15.39 -5.54 4.16
CA GLN A 61 -15.22 -6.86 4.76
C GLN A 61 -16.53 -7.64 4.86
N ALA A 62 -17.62 -6.97 5.23
CA ALA A 62 -18.95 -7.58 5.25
C ALA A 62 -19.39 -8.06 3.86
N ARG A 63 -18.99 -7.35 2.81
CA ARG A 63 -19.40 -7.63 1.43
C ARG A 63 -18.50 -8.64 0.71
N PHE A 64 -17.19 -8.57 0.92
CA PHE A 64 -16.20 -9.30 0.14
C PHE A 64 -15.39 -10.32 0.95
N GLY A 65 -15.62 -10.39 2.26
CA GLY A 65 -14.86 -11.24 3.16
C GLY A 65 -13.65 -10.54 3.78
N PRO A 66 -12.86 -11.26 4.59
CA PRO A 66 -11.74 -10.69 5.33
C PRO A 66 -10.67 -10.12 4.39
N ILE A 67 -10.00 -9.04 4.83
CA ILE A 67 -8.88 -8.46 4.09
C ILE A 67 -7.60 -9.21 4.49
N GLU A 68 -7.09 -10.04 3.59
CA GLU A 68 -5.89 -10.86 3.82
C GLU A 68 -4.59 -10.23 3.31
N LEU A 69 -4.69 -9.24 2.42
CA LEU A 69 -3.57 -8.48 1.86
C LEU A 69 -3.95 -6.99 1.82
N ALA A 70 -3.12 -6.14 2.41
CA ALA A 70 -3.32 -4.70 2.43
C ALA A 70 -2.08 -3.96 1.88
N LEU A 71 -2.27 -3.17 0.82
CA LEU A 71 -1.25 -2.28 0.26
C LEU A 71 -1.52 -0.83 0.68
N ILE A 72 -0.77 -0.33 1.66
CA ILE A 72 -1.09 0.94 2.33
C ILE A 72 -0.07 2.00 1.96
N TRP A 73 -0.47 2.90 1.05
CA TRP A 73 0.28 4.11 0.75
C TRP A 73 -0.55 5.34 1.12
N ILE A 74 -0.44 5.75 2.39
CA ILE A 74 -1.12 6.91 2.93
C ILE A 74 -0.07 7.99 3.26
N HIS A 75 -0.31 9.21 2.78
CA HIS A 75 0.60 10.33 2.99
C HIS A 75 0.55 10.85 4.45
N SER A 76 1.60 11.59 4.84
CA SER A 76 1.79 12.17 6.18
C SER A 76 0.65 13.06 6.67
N THR A 77 -0.24 13.51 5.78
CA THR A 77 -1.45 14.26 6.14
C THR A 77 -2.48 13.46 6.95
N ALA A 78 -2.36 12.13 7.01
CA ALA A 78 -3.24 11.26 7.78
C ALA A 78 -2.42 10.23 8.58
N PRO A 79 -1.63 10.67 9.57
CA PRO A 79 -0.64 9.82 10.24
C PRO A 79 -1.26 8.67 11.05
N ALA A 80 -2.49 8.84 11.53
CA ALA A 80 -3.22 7.82 12.28
C ALA A 80 -3.82 6.71 11.38
N ALA A 81 -4.08 7.00 10.11
CA ALA A 81 -4.83 6.12 9.24
C ALA A 81 -4.17 4.76 9.00
N PRO A 82 -2.84 4.64 8.76
CA PRO A 82 -2.20 3.33 8.63
C PRO A 82 -2.43 2.41 9.84
N LEU A 83 -2.21 2.92 11.05
CA LEU A 83 -2.41 2.11 12.25
C LEU A 83 -3.90 1.79 12.47
N ALA A 84 -4.80 2.70 12.12
CA ALA A 84 -6.25 2.45 12.15
C ALA A 84 -6.66 1.32 11.20
N VAL A 85 -6.12 1.27 9.97
CA VAL A 85 -6.36 0.15 9.04
C VAL A 85 -5.79 -1.15 9.60
N ALA A 86 -4.56 -1.13 10.10
CA ALA A 86 -3.87 -2.30 10.63
C ALA A 86 -4.65 -2.99 11.75
N ARG A 87 -5.34 -2.24 12.62
CA ARG A 87 -6.18 -2.79 13.70
C ARG A 87 -7.48 -3.45 13.23
N ARG A 88 -7.85 -3.30 11.95
CA ARG A 88 -9.16 -3.71 11.42
C ARG A 88 -9.10 -4.77 10.32
N VAL A 89 -7.89 -5.17 9.90
CA VAL A 89 -7.68 -6.16 8.85
C VAL A 89 -7.06 -7.43 9.43
N GLY A 90 -7.36 -8.58 8.84
CA GLY A 90 -6.90 -9.87 9.33
C GLY A 90 -7.42 -10.23 10.72
N SER A 91 -6.91 -11.33 11.26
CA SER A 91 -7.18 -11.80 12.61
C SER A 91 -5.97 -12.55 13.16
N PRO A 92 -5.88 -12.83 14.47
CA PRO A 92 -4.78 -13.62 15.01
C PRO A 92 -4.66 -15.02 14.38
N GLN A 93 -5.80 -15.62 13.97
CA GLN A 93 -5.82 -16.93 13.32
C GLN A 93 -5.43 -16.84 11.83
N HIS A 94 -5.78 -15.74 11.16
CA HIS A 94 -5.46 -15.50 9.75
C HIS A 94 -4.89 -14.08 9.59
N PRO A 95 -3.60 -13.86 9.92
CA PRO A 95 -3.03 -12.53 9.91
C PRO A 95 -2.97 -11.94 8.50
N CYS A 96 -3.41 -10.68 8.38
CA CYS A 96 -3.35 -9.95 7.11
C CYS A 96 -1.90 -9.59 6.77
N ARG A 97 -1.49 -9.83 5.53
CA ARG A 97 -0.20 -9.38 5.00
C ARG A 97 -0.28 -7.87 4.75
N TYR A 98 0.33 -7.10 5.62
CA TYR A 98 0.19 -5.64 5.65
C TYR A 98 1.46 -4.98 5.09
N PHE A 99 1.40 -4.47 3.87
CA PHE A 99 2.49 -3.77 3.21
C PHE A 99 2.33 -2.26 3.34
N HIS A 100 3.13 -1.65 4.20
CA HIS A 100 3.19 -0.21 4.40
C HIS A 100 4.19 0.42 3.43
N ILE A 101 3.68 1.19 2.50
CA ILE A 101 4.45 1.83 1.43
C ILE A 101 4.86 3.23 1.89
N LEU A 102 6.16 3.42 2.05
CA LEU A 102 6.79 4.60 2.63
C LEU A 102 7.54 5.37 1.55
N GLY A 103 7.28 6.67 1.44
CA GLY A 103 8.02 7.53 0.52
C GLY A 103 9.37 7.95 1.08
N SER A 104 10.39 7.97 0.23
CA SER A 104 11.70 8.60 0.52
C SER A 104 11.64 10.13 0.66
N ALA A 105 10.51 10.79 0.38
CA ALA A 105 10.52 12.25 0.38
C ALA A 105 10.53 12.90 1.79
N TRP A 106 10.27 12.15 2.87
CA TRP A 106 9.89 12.72 4.18
C TRP A 106 10.80 12.35 5.36
N ALA A 107 11.74 11.44 5.16
CA ALA A 107 12.82 11.06 6.08
C ALA A 107 13.81 10.19 5.29
N ASP A 108 15.06 10.01 5.75
CA ASP A 108 15.94 8.97 5.20
C ASP A 108 15.26 7.61 5.43
N PRO A 109 14.63 7.02 4.39
CA PRO A 109 13.77 5.88 4.55
C PRO A 109 14.60 4.60 4.70
N SER A 110 15.93 4.69 4.56
CA SER A 110 16.88 3.64 4.92
C SER A 110 17.04 3.53 6.44
N ARG A 111 16.69 4.59 7.20
CA ARG A 111 16.72 4.56 8.66
C ARG A 111 15.42 3.95 9.22
N PRO A 112 15.53 2.93 10.09
CA PRO A 112 14.39 2.42 10.84
C PRO A 112 13.70 3.55 11.62
N ASN A 113 12.38 3.47 11.75
CA ASN A 113 11.63 4.26 12.73
C ASN A 113 11.18 3.29 13.83
N PRO A 114 11.90 3.22 14.98
CA PRO A 114 11.62 2.25 16.03
C PRO A 114 10.22 2.42 16.63
N GLU A 115 9.72 3.64 16.77
CA GLU A 115 8.39 3.90 17.32
C GLU A 115 7.28 3.32 16.44
N ARG A 116 7.37 3.52 15.11
CA ARG A 116 6.46 2.89 14.16
C ARG A 116 6.57 1.37 14.22
N GLN A 117 7.78 0.83 14.19
CA GLN A 117 7.98 -0.61 14.23
C GLN A 117 7.40 -1.22 15.51
N ALA A 118 7.62 -0.60 16.67
CA ALA A 118 7.03 -1.01 17.94
C ALA A 118 5.50 -0.93 17.91
N ALA A 119 4.92 0.15 17.37
CA ALA A 119 3.46 0.31 17.29
C ALA A 119 2.80 -0.81 16.47
N PHE A 120 3.38 -1.22 15.34
CA PHE A 120 2.84 -2.30 14.51
C PHE A 120 3.19 -3.70 15.03
N ALA A 121 4.31 -3.86 15.75
CA ALA A 121 4.72 -5.14 16.33
C ALA A 121 3.79 -5.62 17.47
N THR A 122 2.97 -4.73 18.04
CA THR A 122 1.96 -5.09 19.05
C THR A 122 0.70 -5.73 18.46
N LEU A 123 0.56 -5.75 17.12
CA LEU A 123 -0.61 -6.26 16.42
C LEU A 123 -0.36 -7.69 15.94
N ASP A 124 -1.06 -8.66 16.50
CA ASP A 124 -0.98 -10.08 16.15
C ASP A 124 -1.88 -10.47 14.97
N ASN A 125 -2.83 -9.59 14.60
CA ASN A 125 -3.74 -9.76 13.47
C ASN A 125 -3.12 -9.42 12.11
N ILE A 126 -1.88 -8.92 12.09
CA ILE A 126 -1.18 -8.57 10.86
C ILE A 126 0.26 -9.10 10.83
N ARG A 127 0.73 -9.31 9.60
CA ARG A 127 2.13 -9.50 9.25
C ARG A 127 2.63 -8.21 8.60
N TYR A 128 3.21 -7.33 9.43
CA TYR A 128 3.69 -6.03 8.98
C TYR A 128 4.94 -6.14 8.10
N ARG A 129 4.93 -5.41 6.97
CA ARG A 129 6.00 -5.33 5.95
C ARG A 129 6.19 -3.88 5.55
N GLU A 130 7.44 -3.43 5.39
CA GLU A 130 7.74 -2.09 4.88
C GLU A 130 8.20 -2.15 3.43
N VAL A 131 7.59 -1.34 2.56
CA VAL A 131 8.04 -1.11 1.18
C VAL A 131 8.51 0.33 1.08
N ILE A 132 9.80 0.52 0.89
CA ILE A 132 10.43 1.83 0.85
C ILE A 132 10.63 2.25 -0.60
N LEU A 133 10.01 3.35 -0.99
CA LEU A 133 10.16 3.92 -2.33
C LEU A 133 11.37 4.84 -2.36
N GLY A 134 12.41 4.46 -3.11
CA GLY A 134 13.60 5.26 -3.36
C GLY A 134 13.49 6.08 -4.66
N PHE A 135 14.63 6.23 -5.33
CA PHE A 135 14.80 6.87 -6.62
C PHE A 135 15.64 5.98 -7.55
N VAL A 136 15.71 6.32 -8.83
CA VAL A 136 16.55 5.62 -9.82
C VAL A 136 17.78 6.47 -10.10
N ARG A 137 18.95 5.85 -10.26
CA ARG A 137 20.19 6.50 -10.71
C ARG A 137 20.44 6.14 -12.17
N GLU A 138 20.62 7.14 -13.02
CA GLU A 138 20.82 6.97 -14.46
C GLU A 138 21.87 7.97 -14.96
N GLY A 139 22.88 7.50 -15.70
CA GLY A 139 23.78 8.39 -16.47
C GLY A 139 24.46 9.52 -15.69
N GLY A 140 24.74 9.33 -14.39
CA GLY A 140 25.33 10.38 -13.55
C GLY A 140 24.34 11.36 -12.92
N SER A 141 23.03 11.14 -13.08
CA SER A 141 21.96 11.85 -12.38
C SER A 141 20.98 10.87 -11.69
N SER A 142 19.86 11.39 -11.21
CA SER A 142 18.80 10.62 -10.58
C SER A 142 17.41 11.14 -10.95
N ARG A 143 16.41 10.28 -10.80
CA ARG A 143 14.99 10.62 -11.01
C ARG A 143 14.09 9.86 -10.06
N TRP A 144 12.89 10.39 -9.85
CA TRP A 144 11.85 9.68 -9.12
C TRP A 144 11.41 8.41 -9.83
N LEU A 145 10.97 7.41 -9.05
CA LEU A 145 10.31 6.23 -9.57
C LEU A 145 9.02 6.62 -10.31
N THR A 146 8.78 5.99 -11.44
CA THR A 146 7.51 6.06 -12.17
C THR A 146 6.43 5.26 -11.44
N ASN A 147 5.15 5.51 -11.78
CA ASN A 147 4.03 4.72 -11.25
C ASN A 147 4.17 3.22 -11.57
N ALA A 148 4.74 2.89 -12.73
CA ALA A 148 4.96 1.52 -13.17
C ALA A 148 6.04 0.85 -12.31
N GLU A 149 7.18 1.52 -12.11
CA GLU A 149 8.26 1.02 -11.24
C GLU A 149 7.79 0.86 -9.79
N ILE A 150 6.99 1.79 -9.27
CA ILE A 150 6.40 1.68 -7.93
C ILE A 150 5.46 0.46 -7.86
N SER A 151 4.55 0.32 -8.83
CA SER A 151 3.61 -0.81 -8.85
C SER A 151 4.33 -2.15 -8.93
N ALA A 152 5.32 -2.28 -9.82
CA ALA A 152 6.13 -3.47 -9.99
C ALA A 152 6.93 -3.80 -8.72
N GLY A 153 7.58 -2.80 -8.12
CA GLY A 153 8.35 -2.97 -6.89
C GLY A 153 7.49 -3.36 -5.69
N VAL A 154 6.27 -2.81 -5.58
CA VAL A 154 5.31 -3.20 -4.54
C VAL A 154 4.85 -4.64 -4.74
N LEU A 155 4.51 -5.05 -5.96
CA LEU A 155 4.14 -6.43 -6.25
C LEU A 155 5.30 -7.41 -5.99
N ALA A 156 6.52 -7.05 -6.35
CA ALA A 156 7.70 -7.86 -6.04
C ALA A 156 7.91 -8.01 -4.51
N ALA A 157 7.64 -6.95 -3.73
CA ALA A 157 7.66 -7.04 -2.27
C ALA A 157 6.55 -7.96 -1.74
N VAL A 158 5.37 -7.94 -2.35
CA VAL A 158 4.29 -8.91 -2.07
C VAL A 158 4.76 -10.32 -2.39
N ASP A 159 5.39 -10.56 -3.53
CA ASP A 159 5.79 -11.92 -3.90
C ASP A 159 6.91 -12.45 -3.00
N ALA A 160 7.84 -11.59 -2.56
CA ALA A 160 8.95 -11.95 -1.69
C ALA A 160 8.58 -12.06 -0.19
N ASP A 161 7.52 -11.37 0.25
CA ASP A 161 7.03 -11.30 1.63
C ASP A 161 8.11 -10.96 2.70
N GLN A 162 9.17 -10.25 2.30
CA GLN A 162 10.28 -9.89 3.19
C GLN A 162 9.89 -8.73 4.13
N PRO A 163 10.31 -8.74 5.42
CA PRO A 163 9.99 -7.71 6.40
C PRO A 163 10.17 -6.27 5.90
N ARG A 164 11.17 -6.07 5.04
CA ARG A 164 11.51 -4.77 4.47
C ARG A 164 12.02 -4.94 3.05
N THR A 165 11.48 -4.16 2.12
CA THR A 165 11.89 -4.12 0.70
C THR A 165 12.15 -2.67 0.29
N ILE A 166 13.18 -2.43 -0.52
CA ILE A 166 13.46 -1.12 -1.12
C ILE A 166 13.20 -1.21 -2.63
N VAL A 167 12.42 -0.28 -3.15
CA VAL A 167 12.18 -0.11 -4.59
C VAL A 167 13.10 1.00 -5.09
N GLY A 168 13.97 0.71 -6.06
CA GLY A 168 15.03 1.62 -6.49
C GLY A 168 16.19 1.69 -5.48
N VAL A 169 16.79 2.86 -5.34
CA VAL A 169 17.86 3.13 -4.36
C VAL A 169 17.48 4.26 -3.41
N VAL A 170 17.99 4.20 -2.19
CA VAL A 170 17.79 5.24 -1.15
C VAL A 170 19.12 5.90 -0.75
N ALA A 171 20.23 5.40 -1.28
CA ALA A 171 21.58 5.87 -0.96
C ALA A 171 22.46 5.92 -2.22
N PRO A 172 23.43 6.84 -2.26
CA PRO A 172 23.66 7.89 -1.26
C PRO A 172 22.61 9.01 -1.31
N TRP A 173 22.22 9.55 -0.16
CA TRP A 173 21.07 10.46 -0.03
C TRP A 173 21.18 11.76 -0.85
N HIS A 174 22.41 12.26 -1.05
CA HIS A 174 22.65 13.46 -1.84
C HIS A 174 22.30 13.31 -3.33
N TRP A 175 22.05 12.09 -3.80
CA TRP A 175 21.51 11.82 -5.14
C TRP A 175 19.99 11.83 -5.17
N ARG A 176 19.30 12.16 -4.08
CA ARG A 176 17.84 12.33 -4.14
C ARG A 176 17.50 13.48 -5.10
N PRO A 177 16.57 13.28 -6.06
CA PRO A 177 16.12 14.34 -6.96
C PRO A 177 15.44 15.51 -6.24
#